data_AF-A0A2R6F467-F1
#
_entry.id   AF-A0A2R6F467-F1
#
_cell.length_a   1.000
_cell.length_b   1.000
_cell.length_c   1.000
_cell.angle_alpha   90.00
_cell.angle_beta   90.00
_cell.angle_gamma   90.00
#
_symmetry.space_group_name_H-M   'P 1'
#
loop_
_entity.id
_entity.type
_entity.pdbx_description
1 polymer ?
#
loop_
_entity_poly.entity_id
_entity_poly.type
_entity_poly.pdbx_seq_one_letter_code
_entity_poly.pdbx_strand_id
1 'polypeptide(L)'
;MPVDIRTHPEAPNREDLGHFLVEPVPTSTIEERRAAGEKLIEYNVLEADDLDVYAELDPEPFEPGHDDIGTVLYRLVQLFGTPQFPEYRAGADISHREDTTFRYLFTVKKGASDPEAEPDDQWLITVHDWHVGLGVSLAEWCEETASEGGNSLEADGHEPEPRESGTFDHDRALASLALVYYIVTDSVQCVFADRWY
;
A
#
# COMPACT_ATOMS: atom_id res chain seq x y z
N MET A 1 -16.80 -6.98 15.11
CA MET A 1 -17.31 -7.22 13.74
C MET A 1 -16.59 -6.19 12.90
N PRO A 2 -15.85 -6.61 11.87
CA PRO A 2 -15.12 -5.67 11.04
C PRO A 2 -16.06 -4.58 10.52
N VAL A 3 -15.57 -3.33 10.48
CA VAL A 3 -16.31 -2.15 10.05
C VAL A 3 -15.77 -1.69 8.69
N ASP A 4 -16.68 -1.26 7.81
CA ASP A 4 -16.30 -0.76 6.49
C ASP A 4 -15.51 0.53 6.65
N ILE A 5 -14.35 0.63 6.00
CA ILE A 5 -13.43 1.76 6.06
C ILE A 5 -14.10 3.13 5.82
N ARG A 6 -15.13 3.20 4.98
CA ARG A 6 -15.89 4.44 4.70
C ARG A 6 -16.65 4.98 5.91
N THR A 7 -17.00 4.09 6.83
CA THR A 7 -17.81 4.36 8.02
C THR A 7 -17.04 4.12 9.32
N HIS A 8 -15.76 3.73 9.23
CA HIS A 8 -14.95 3.44 10.38
C HIS A 8 -14.76 4.70 11.23
N PRO A 9 -15.08 4.68 12.54
CA PRO A 9 -15.13 5.89 13.37
C PRO A 9 -13.76 6.54 13.58
N GLU A 10 -12.68 5.76 13.46
CA GLU A 10 -11.30 6.23 13.62
C GLU A 10 -10.59 6.49 12.28
N ALA A 11 -11.22 6.13 11.15
CA ALA A 11 -10.63 6.45 9.85
C ALA A 11 -10.82 7.94 9.53
N PRO A 12 -9.81 8.60 8.92
CA PRO A 12 -9.96 9.97 8.46
C PRO A 12 -11.13 10.09 7.49
N ASN A 13 -11.91 11.17 7.63
CA ASN A 13 -12.96 11.45 6.67
C ASN A 13 -12.36 11.93 5.33
N ARG A 14 -13.19 11.96 4.27
CA ARG A 14 -12.74 12.35 2.92
C ARG A 14 -12.12 13.75 2.85
N GLU A 15 -12.60 14.71 3.63
CA GLU A 15 -12.05 16.07 3.63
C GLU A 15 -10.65 16.10 4.24
N ASP A 16 -10.46 15.37 5.35
CA ASP A 16 -9.16 15.23 6.03
C ASP A 16 -8.12 14.55 5.14
N LEU A 17 -8.55 13.64 4.25
CA LEU A 17 -7.68 12.97 3.29
C LEU A 17 -7.04 13.93 2.28
N GLY A 18 -7.59 15.14 2.08
CA GLY A 18 -7.01 16.18 1.23
C GLY A 18 -5.67 16.73 1.73
N HIS A 19 -5.27 16.40 2.96
CA HIS A 19 -3.97 16.78 3.53
C HIS A 19 -2.85 15.78 3.23
N PHE A 20 -3.15 14.66 2.57
CA PHE A 20 -2.16 13.65 2.22
C PHE A 20 -1.76 13.75 0.76
N LEU A 21 -0.49 13.46 0.49
CA LEU A 21 0.05 13.29 -0.85
C LEU A 21 0.51 11.84 -1.02
N VAL A 22 0.10 11.20 -2.10
CA VAL A 22 0.51 9.85 -2.49
C VAL A 22 1.36 9.93 -3.74
N GLU A 23 2.60 9.48 -3.65
CA GLU A 23 3.54 9.49 -4.77
C GLU A 23 4.08 8.09 -5.04
N PRO A 24 4.11 7.63 -6.31
CA PRO A 24 4.71 6.35 -6.64
C PRO A 24 6.21 6.38 -6.36
N VAL A 25 6.73 5.35 -5.70
CA VAL A 25 8.18 5.21 -5.52
C VAL A 25 8.82 4.88 -6.87
N PRO A 26 9.83 5.63 -7.34
CA PRO A 26 10.46 5.37 -8.62
C PRO A 26 11.05 3.96 -8.70
N THR A 27 10.94 3.31 -9.86
CA THR A 27 11.57 2.00 -10.11
C THR A 27 13.06 2.01 -9.77
N SER A 28 13.81 3.06 -10.14
CA SER A 28 15.24 3.14 -9.87
C SER A 28 15.54 3.06 -8.37
N THR A 29 14.72 3.69 -7.54
CA THR A 29 14.85 3.62 -6.08
C THR A 29 14.61 2.21 -5.56
N ILE A 30 13.61 1.50 -6.09
CA ILE A 30 13.33 0.09 -5.72
C ILE A 30 14.52 -0.81 -6.11
N GLU A 31 15.04 -0.64 -7.32
CA GLU A 31 16.18 -1.41 -7.83
C GLU A 31 17.45 -1.15 -7.02
N GLU A 32 17.73 0.12 -6.68
CA GLU A 32 18.86 0.53 -5.84
C GLU A 32 18.77 -0.10 -4.43
N ARG A 33 17.60 -0.04 -3.78
CA ARG A 33 17.37 -0.65 -2.46
C ARG A 33 17.57 -2.16 -2.49
N ARG A 34 17.00 -2.84 -3.50
CA ARG A 34 17.20 -4.29 -3.68
C ARG A 34 18.66 -4.63 -3.96
N ALA A 35 19.37 -3.83 -4.76
CA ALA A 35 20.79 -4.02 -5.04
C ALA A 35 21.67 -3.81 -3.79
N ALA A 36 21.23 -2.99 -2.84
CA ALA A 36 21.85 -2.83 -1.54
C ALA A 36 21.58 -4.01 -0.58
N GLY A 37 20.77 -4.99 -0.99
CA GLY A 37 20.40 -6.16 -0.16
C GLY A 37 19.23 -5.90 0.78
N GLU A 38 18.52 -4.79 0.62
CA GLU A 38 17.33 -4.50 1.43
C GLU A 38 16.11 -5.30 0.91
N LYS A 39 15.29 -5.77 1.84
CA LYS A 39 14.02 -6.45 1.58
C LYS A 39 12.87 -5.55 2.00
N LEU A 40 11.82 -5.51 1.19
CA LEU A 40 10.59 -4.80 1.54
C LEU A 40 9.71 -5.73 2.36
N ILE A 41 9.52 -5.39 3.63
CA ILE A 41 8.59 -6.06 4.55
C ILE A 41 7.25 -5.34 4.49
N GLU A 42 6.17 -6.11 4.57
CA GLU A 42 4.80 -5.61 4.46
C GLU A 42 3.94 -6.14 5.59
N TYR A 43 3.06 -5.29 6.10
CA TYR A 43 2.06 -5.60 7.09
C TYR A 43 0.70 -5.28 6.49
N ASN A 44 -0.02 -6.31 6.07
CA ASN A 44 -1.33 -6.15 5.43
C ASN A 44 -2.35 -5.64 6.45
N VAL A 45 -2.95 -4.49 6.14
CA VAL A 45 -3.93 -3.83 7.01
C VAL A 45 -5.14 -4.72 7.28
N LEU A 46 -5.53 -5.56 6.32
CA LEU A 46 -6.69 -6.45 6.43
C LEU A 46 -6.40 -7.73 7.22
N GLU A 47 -5.15 -8.01 7.53
CA GLU A 47 -4.72 -9.18 8.33
C GLU A 47 -4.35 -8.81 9.76
N ALA A 48 -4.41 -7.52 10.12
CA ALA A 48 -4.11 -7.04 11.45
C ALA A 48 -5.21 -7.46 12.44
N ASP A 49 -4.87 -8.36 13.38
CA ASP A 49 -5.80 -8.92 14.36
C ASP A 49 -6.44 -7.87 15.28
N ASP A 50 -5.77 -6.72 15.46
CA ASP A 50 -6.19 -5.59 16.28
C ASP A 50 -6.95 -4.51 15.51
N LEU A 51 -7.06 -4.65 14.18
CA LEU A 51 -7.77 -3.72 13.32
C LEU A 51 -9.04 -4.36 12.74
N ASP A 52 -10.18 -4.10 13.39
CA ASP A 52 -11.52 -4.55 12.97
C ASP A 52 -12.02 -3.77 11.72
N VAL A 53 -11.28 -3.82 10.60
CA VAL A 53 -11.57 -3.06 9.39
C VAL A 53 -11.62 -3.92 8.12
N TYR A 54 -12.42 -3.50 7.15
CA TYR A 54 -12.36 -4.03 5.79
C TYR A 54 -12.65 -2.94 4.76
N ALA A 55 -12.23 -3.18 3.51
CA ALA A 55 -12.57 -2.33 2.38
C ALA A 55 -13.47 -3.11 1.41
N GLU A 56 -14.77 -2.85 1.48
CA GLU A 56 -15.73 -3.41 0.54
C GLU A 56 -15.68 -2.62 -0.76
N LEU A 57 -15.13 -3.24 -1.81
CA LEU A 57 -15.23 -2.70 -3.16
C LEU A 57 -16.67 -2.84 -3.69
N ASP A 58 -17.42 -3.84 -3.21
CA ASP A 58 -18.79 -4.10 -3.62
C ASP A 58 -19.61 -4.90 -2.58
N PRO A 59 -20.82 -4.44 -2.19
CA PRO A 59 -21.79 -5.25 -1.46
C PRO A 59 -22.74 -6.09 -2.36
N GLU A 60 -22.87 -5.82 -3.67
CA GLU A 60 -23.80 -6.51 -4.59
C GLU A 60 -23.29 -6.63 -6.07
N PRO A 61 -22.74 -7.78 -6.49
CA PRO A 61 -21.89 -7.92 -7.70
C PRO A 61 -22.59 -7.94 -9.06
N PHE A 62 -23.86 -7.52 -9.17
CA PHE A 62 -24.66 -7.71 -10.37
C PHE A 62 -25.36 -6.46 -10.96
N GLU A 63 -25.20 -5.27 -10.40
CA GLU A 63 -25.72 -4.04 -11.05
C GLU A 63 -24.67 -3.46 -12.05
N PRO A 64 -24.91 -2.31 -12.71
CA PRO A 64 -23.88 -1.59 -13.49
C PRO A 64 -23.36 -0.35 -12.74
N GLY A 65 -22.04 -0.24 -12.56
CA GLY A 65 -21.37 0.85 -11.80
C GLY A 65 -20.42 0.38 -10.68
N HIS A 66 -19.83 -0.80 -10.82
CA HIS A 66 -19.16 -1.54 -9.74
C HIS A 66 -17.65 -1.43 -9.81
N ASP A 67 -17.03 -1.27 -8.65
CA ASP A 67 -15.59 -1.33 -8.49
C ASP A 67 -15.20 -2.77 -8.15
N ASP A 68 -14.54 -3.46 -9.07
CA ASP A 68 -13.87 -4.74 -8.82
C ASP A 68 -12.34 -4.53 -8.75
N ILE A 69 -11.58 -5.56 -8.36
CA ILE A 69 -10.12 -5.45 -8.27
C ILE A 69 -9.45 -5.14 -9.64
N GLY A 70 -10.10 -5.49 -10.75
CA GLY A 70 -9.67 -5.09 -12.09
C GLY A 70 -9.89 -3.61 -12.37
N THR A 71 -10.97 -3.04 -11.86
CA THR A 71 -11.30 -1.60 -11.90
C THR A 71 -10.32 -0.81 -11.05
N VAL A 72 -10.00 -1.31 -9.85
CA VAL A 72 -8.92 -0.80 -9.00
C VAL A 72 -7.60 -0.74 -9.78
N LEU A 73 -7.18 -1.85 -10.38
CA LEU A 73 -5.96 -1.90 -11.19
C LEU A 73 -6.02 -0.90 -12.35
N TYR A 74 -7.12 -0.86 -13.09
CA TYR A 74 -7.31 0.06 -14.20
C TYR A 74 -7.16 1.52 -13.74
N ARG A 75 -7.74 1.87 -12.58
CA ARG A 75 -7.64 3.21 -12.00
C ARG A 75 -6.21 3.56 -11.59
N LEU A 76 -5.51 2.64 -10.93
CA LEU A 76 -4.10 2.82 -10.58
C LEU A 76 -3.24 3.03 -11.84
N VAL A 77 -3.52 2.28 -12.91
CA VAL A 77 -2.83 2.47 -14.21
C VAL A 77 -3.12 3.84 -14.82
N GLN A 78 -4.36 4.33 -14.76
CA GLN A 78 -4.72 5.65 -15.26
C GLN A 78 -4.00 6.79 -14.52
N LEU A 79 -3.88 6.67 -13.20
CA LEU A 79 -3.33 7.73 -12.35
C LEU A 79 -1.80 7.70 -12.26
N PHE A 80 -1.21 6.50 -12.18
CA PHE A 80 0.20 6.32 -11.84
C PHE A 80 1.00 5.52 -12.89
N GLY A 81 0.36 5.03 -13.95
CA GLY A 81 0.99 4.16 -14.94
C GLY A 81 1.12 2.72 -14.45
N THR A 82 1.98 1.92 -15.09
CA THR A 82 2.15 0.49 -14.75
C THR A 82 2.84 0.28 -13.40
N PRO A 83 2.64 -0.87 -12.74
CA PRO A 83 3.36 -1.25 -11.51
C PRO A 83 4.88 -1.03 -11.59
N GLN A 84 5.48 -0.51 -10.52
CA GLN A 84 6.91 -0.13 -10.53
C GLN A 84 7.85 -1.33 -10.41
N PHE A 85 7.39 -2.40 -9.75
CA PHE A 85 8.11 -3.66 -9.59
C PHE A 85 8.21 -4.41 -10.93
N PRO A 86 9.42 -4.75 -11.40
CA PRO A 86 9.63 -5.40 -12.69
C PRO A 86 8.82 -6.68 -12.88
N GLU A 87 8.69 -7.49 -11.82
CA GLU A 87 7.95 -8.75 -11.81
C GLU A 87 6.45 -8.59 -12.03
N TYR A 88 5.88 -7.39 -11.83
CA TYR A 88 4.45 -7.09 -12.03
C TYR A 88 4.15 -6.31 -13.32
N ARG A 89 5.17 -6.07 -14.16
CA ARG A 89 4.97 -5.40 -15.46
C ARG A 89 4.22 -6.27 -16.45
N ALA A 90 3.53 -5.62 -17.39
CA ALA A 90 2.88 -6.31 -18.50
C ALA A 90 3.91 -7.09 -19.34
N GLY A 91 3.66 -8.38 -19.56
CA GLY A 91 4.56 -9.26 -20.30
C GLY A 91 5.71 -9.84 -19.48
N ALA A 92 5.79 -9.57 -18.18
CA ALA A 92 6.69 -10.30 -17.28
C ALA A 92 6.28 -11.78 -17.17
N ASP A 93 7.24 -12.63 -16.81
CA ASP A 93 6.95 -14.02 -16.47
C ASP A 93 6.03 -14.06 -15.24
N ILE A 94 4.90 -14.73 -15.37
CA ILE A 94 3.86 -14.83 -14.32
C ILE A 94 3.87 -16.20 -13.63
N SER A 95 4.75 -17.12 -14.05
CA SER A 95 4.74 -18.52 -13.60
C SER A 95 4.98 -18.71 -12.10
N HIS A 96 5.56 -17.72 -11.44
CA HIS A 96 5.88 -17.71 -10.01
C HIS A 96 4.87 -16.91 -9.17
N ARG A 97 3.84 -16.32 -9.77
CA ARG A 97 2.82 -15.56 -9.05
C ARG A 97 1.78 -16.54 -8.52
N GLU A 98 1.67 -16.62 -7.19
CA GLU A 98 0.72 -17.52 -6.54
C GLU A 98 -0.62 -16.83 -6.33
N ASP A 99 -0.63 -15.67 -5.67
CA ASP A 99 -1.88 -14.97 -5.32
C ASP A 99 -1.95 -13.48 -5.73
N THR A 100 -0.82 -12.85 -6.04
CA THR A 100 -0.75 -11.41 -6.38
C THR A 100 -0.49 -11.20 -7.87
N THR A 101 -1.38 -10.48 -8.55
CA THR A 101 -1.33 -10.13 -9.97
C THR A 101 -0.73 -8.75 -10.22
N PHE A 102 -0.86 -7.80 -9.28
CA PHE A 102 -0.22 -6.50 -9.37
C PHE A 102 0.23 -5.99 -8.00
N ARG A 103 1.24 -5.12 -8.00
CA ARG A 103 1.72 -4.48 -6.78
C ARG A 103 2.31 -3.12 -7.09
N TYR A 104 1.81 -2.09 -6.42
CA TYR A 104 2.37 -0.74 -6.44
C TYR A 104 3.04 -0.44 -5.10
N LEU A 105 4.08 0.39 -5.13
CA LEU A 105 4.69 0.97 -3.92
C LEU A 105 4.55 2.48 -3.96
N PHE A 106 4.04 3.05 -2.89
CA PHE A 106 3.84 4.49 -2.75
C PHE A 106 4.50 5.02 -1.48
N THR A 107 4.94 6.26 -1.54
CA THR A 107 5.18 7.09 -0.36
C THR A 107 3.93 7.90 -0.07
N VAL A 108 3.45 7.83 1.17
CA VAL A 108 2.39 8.72 1.68
C VAL A 108 3.06 9.80 2.52
N LYS A 109 2.67 11.05 2.30
CA LYS A 109 3.14 12.21 3.06
C LYS A 109 1.96 12.96 3.63
N LYS A 110 1.90 13.14 4.95
CA LYS A 110 0.90 13.99 5.60
C LYS A 110 1.36 15.45 5.59
N GLY A 111 0.43 16.38 5.42
CA GLY A 111 0.71 17.81 5.46
C GLY A 111 1.41 18.36 4.21
N ALA A 112 1.31 17.70 3.04
CA ALA A 112 2.00 18.16 1.83
C ALA A 112 1.57 19.56 1.34
N SER A 113 0.41 20.04 1.79
CA SER A 113 -0.09 21.41 1.55
C SER A 113 0.49 22.44 2.53
N ASP A 114 1.17 21.99 3.58
CA ASP A 114 1.75 22.80 4.65
C ASP A 114 3.28 22.86 4.49
N PRO A 115 3.86 24.04 4.19
CA PRO A 115 5.30 24.20 4.05
C PRO A 115 6.08 23.99 5.36
N GLU A 116 5.41 23.92 6.51
CA GLU A 116 6.02 23.65 7.82
C GLU A 116 5.88 22.18 8.27
N ALA A 117 5.28 21.31 7.45
CA ALA A 117 5.12 19.89 7.80
C ALA A 117 6.47 19.20 8.03
N GLU A 118 6.57 18.43 9.11
CA GLU A 118 7.80 17.72 9.46
C GLU A 118 8.04 16.53 8.51
N PRO A 119 9.30 16.25 8.11
CA PRO A 119 9.64 15.15 7.21
C PRO A 119 9.39 13.75 7.81
N ASP A 120 9.12 13.66 9.11
CA ASP A 120 8.86 12.40 9.83
C ASP A 120 7.42 11.89 9.66
N ASP A 121 6.56 12.68 9.02
CA ASP A 121 5.15 12.37 8.72
C ASP A 121 4.95 11.66 7.36
N GLN A 122 5.94 10.85 6.97
CA GLN A 122 5.92 10.04 5.77
C GLN A 122 6.08 8.54 6.07
N TRP A 123 5.40 7.70 5.30
CA TRP A 123 5.54 6.25 5.37
C TRP A 123 5.33 5.61 4.00
N LEU A 124 5.69 4.33 3.88
CA LEU A 124 5.48 3.56 2.66
C LEU A 124 4.24 2.69 2.77
N ILE A 125 3.53 2.58 1.66
CA ILE A 125 2.42 1.64 1.52
C ILE A 125 2.57 0.83 0.23
N THR A 126 2.07 -0.39 0.25
CA THR A 126 1.85 -1.16 -0.98
C THR A 126 0.37 -1.33 -1.25
N VAL A 127 0.02 -1.27 -2.54
CA VAL A 127 -1.34 -1.52 -3.03
C VAL A 127 -1.28 -2.69 -3.98
N HIS A 128 -2.04 -3.73 -3.68
CA HIS A 128 -1.97 -5.01 -4.38
C HIS A 128 -3.34 -5.69 -4.37
N ASP A 129 -3.50 -6.73 -5.17
CA ASP A 129 -4.65 -7.61 -5.07
C ASP A 129 -4.48 -8.59 -3.91
N TRP A 130 -5.48 -8.63 -3.04
CA TRP A 130 -5.54 -9.50 -1.87
C TRP A 130 -6.85 -10.28 -1.88
N HIS A 131 -6.78 -11.60 -2.07
CA HIS A 131 -7.95 -12.49 -2.15
C HIS A 131 -9.11 -11.91 -2.98
N VAL A 132 -8.80 -11.48 -4.22
CA VAL A 132 -9.72 -10.82 -5.18
C VAL A 132 -10.30 -9.45 -4.75
N GLY A 133 -9.84 -8.89 -3.64
CA GLY A 133 -10.16 -7.55 -3.15
C GLY A 133 -8.96 -6.59 -3.14
N LEU A 134 -9.19 -5.40 -2.61
CA LEU A 134 -8.16 -4.36 -2.44
C LEU A 134 -7.28 -4.66 -1.23
N GLY A 135 -6.00 -4.98 -1.46
CA GLY A 135 -4.99 -5.10 -0.44
C GLY A 135 -4.21 -3.79 -0.26
N VAL A 136 -4.06 -3.35 0.99
CA VAL A 136 -3.18 -2.24 1.37
C VAL A 136 -2.31 -2.70 2.52
N SER A 137 -0.99 -2.53 2.40
CA SER A 137 -0.05 -2.83 3.48
C SER A 137 0.75 -1.61 3.85
N LEU A 138 1.07 -1.47 5.14
CA LEU A 138 2.19 -0.63 5.57
C LEU A 138 3.48 -1.36 5.20
N ALA A 139 4.48 -0.63 4.68
CA ALA A 139 5.70 -1.23 4.19
C ALA A 139 6.95 -0.56 4.77
N GLU A 140 8.01 -1.34 4.91
CA GLU A 140 9.32 -0.86 5.36
C GLU A 140 10.45 -1.60 4.64
N TRP A 141 11.52 -0.87 4.32
CA TRP A 141 12.75 -1.49 3.85
C TRP A 141 13.58 -1.93 5.05
N CYS A 142 13.87 -3.22 5.13
CA CYS A 142 14.74 -3.78 6.15
C CYS A 142 16.02 -4.31 5.51
N GLU A 143 17.16 -3.96 6.09
CA GLU A 143 18.40 -4.66 5.80
C GLU A 143 18.25 -6.12 6.22
N GLU A 144 18.69 -7.03 5.37
CA GLU A 144 18.88 -8.42 5.77
C GLU A 144 20.00 -8.48 6.81
N THR A 145 19.68 -8.22 8.09
CA THR A 145 20.56 -8.64 9.16
C THR A 145 20.66 -10.15 9.02
N ALA A 146 21.88 -10.66 8.86
CA ALA A 146 22.21 -12.06 8.72
C ALA A 146 21.62 -12.89 9.88
N SER A 147 20.34 -13.22 9.77
CA SER A 147 19.57 -14.04 10.71
C SER A 147 19.10 -15.30 10.00
N GLU A 148 19.95 -15.86 9.14
CA GLU A 148 19.89 -17.27 8.71
C GLU A 148 21.32 -17.81 8.55
N GLY A 149 22.05 -17.83 9.66
CA GLY A 149 23.45 -18.29 9.69
C GLY A 149 23.96 -18.61 11.10
N GLY A 150 23.08 -19.07 11.99
CA GLY A 150 23.44 -19.43 13.36
C GLY A 150 24.21 -20.74 13.44
N ASN A 151 25.50 -20.72 13.13
CA ASN A 151 26.43 -21.66 13.74
C ASN A 151 27.83 -21.03 13.90
N SER A 152 28.01 -20.22 14.95
CA SER A 152 29.28 -20.11 15.67
C SER A 152 29.07 -19.31 16.95
N LEU A 153 29.14 -20.02 18.07
CA LEU A 153 29.51 -19.55 19.40
C LEU A 153 30.43 -18.30 19.38
N GLU A 154 30.08 -17.25 20.13
CA GLU A 154 30.80 -16.63 21.28
C GLU A 154 29.88 -15.53 21.86
N ALA A 155 29.22 -15.77 22.99
CA ALA A 155 29.66 -15.31 24.31
C ALA A 155 29.57 -13.79 24.55
N ASP A 156 28.37 -13.22 24.45
CA ASP A 156 27.88 -12.26 25.44
C ASP A 156 26.36 -12.41 25.52
N GLY A 157 25.83 -12.63 26.72
CA GLY A 157 24.43 -13.02 26.98
C GLY A 157 23.40 -11.90 26.77
N HIS A 158 23.56 -11.12 25.71
CA HIS A 158 22.49 -10.29 25.17
C HIS A 158 21.91 -11.05 24.00
N GLU A 159 20.78 -11.73 24.23
CA GLU A 159 19.87 -12.02 23.13
C GLU A 159 19.64 -10.68 22.41
N PRO A 160 19.89 -10.57 21.09
CA PRO A 160 19.45 -9.39 20.38
C PRO A 160 17.95 -9.31 20.61
N GLU A 161 17.52 -8.33 21.41
CA GLU A 161 16.10 -7.97 21.56
C GLU A 161 15.51 -8.00 20.15
N PRO A 162 14.39 -8.71 19.92
CA PRO A 162 13.70 -8.60 18.65
C PRO A 162 13.53 -7.10 18.43
N ARG A 163 14.15 -6.57 17.37
CA ARG A 163 13.85 -5.20 16.94
C ARG A 163 12.33 -5.14 16.95
N GLU A 164 11.76 -4.22 17.72
CA GLU A 164 10.35 -3.90 17.65
C GLU A 164 10.12 -3.49 16.20
N SER A 165 9.82 -4.50 15.38
CA SER A 165 9.25 -4.42 14.06
C SER A 165 8.19 -3.34 14.19
N GLY A 166 8.39 -2.20 13.51
CA GLY A 166 7.71 -0.95 13.76
C GLY A 166 6.26 -1.20 14.17
N THR A 167 5.92 -0.80 15.39
CA THR A 167 4.58 -1.02 15.96
C THR A 167 3.57 -0.65 14.89
N PHE A 168 2.70 -1.59 14.53
CA PHE A 168 1.68 -1.39 13.51
C PHE A 168 0.86 -0.16 13.89
N ASP A 169 1.13 0.96 13.21
CA ASP A 169 0.53 2.25 13.51
C ASP A 169 -0.88 2.24 12.94
N HIS A 170 -1.85 2.08 13.83
CA HIS A 170 -3.26 1.92 13.47
C HIS A 170 -3.78 3.15 12.72
N ASP A 171 -3.36 4.35 13.12
CA ASP A 171 -3.77 5.59 12.48
C ASP A 171 -3.25 5.65 11.04
N ARG A 172 -1.97 5.28 10.83
CA ARG A 172 -1.38 5.18 9.49
C ARG A 172 -2.05 4.09 8.67
N ALA A 173 -2.37 2.95 9.27
CA ALA A 173 -3.04 1.83 8.60
C ALA A 173 -4.43 2.23 8.09
N LEU A 174 -5.27 2.80 8.96
CA LEU A 174 -6.61 3.28 8.61
C LEU A 174 -6.55 4.42 7.60
N ALA A 175 -5.66 5.40 7.79
CA ALA A 175 -5.48 6.49 6.83
C ALA A 175 -5.06 5.96 5.46
N SER A 176 -4.15 4.98 5.40
CA SER A 176 -3.68 4.39 4.16
C SER A 176 -4.78 3.64 3.43
N LEU A 177 -5.54 2.79 4.14
CA LEU A 177 -6.64 2.05 3.55
C LEU A 177 -7.74 2.99 3.03
N ALA A 178 -8.12 4.00 3.82
CA ALA A 178 -9.10 5.00 3.40
C ALA A 178 -8.61 5.80 2.18
N LEU A 179 -7.37 6.28 2.21
CA LEU A 179 -6.78 7.07 1.13
C LEU A 179 -6.75 6.29 -0.19
N VAL A 180 -6.27 5.05 -0.16
CA VAL A 180 -6.24 4.19 -1.35
C VAL A 180 -7.65 3.87 -1.81
N TYR A 181 -8.56 3.53 -0.90
CA TYR A 181 -9.97 3.28 -1.24
C TYR A 181 -10.57 4.45 -2.03
N TYR A 182 -10.44 5.68 -1.55
CA TYR A 182 -10.97 6.84 -2.26
C TYR A 182 -10.21 7.14 -3.55
N ILE A 183 -8.89 6.93 -3.63
CA ILE A 183 -8.14 7.09 -4.89
C ILE A 183 -8.69 6.17 -5.99
N VAL A 184 -9.06 4.94 -5.62
CA VAL A 184 -9.46 3.92 -6.60
C VAL A 184 -10.95 3.91 -6.89
N THR A 185 -11.80 4.37 -5.97
CA THR A 185 -13.28 4.41 -6.11
C THR A 185 -13.83 5.79 -6.47
N ASP A 186 -13.23 6.89 -5.99
CA ASP A 186 -13.67 8.22 -6.40
C ASP A 186 -13.18 8.51 -7.83
N SER A 187 -14.11 8.27 -8.74
CA SER A 187 -14.09 8.83 -10.08
C SER A 187 -13.98 10.35 -10.00
N VAL A 188 -12.76 10.89 -9.99
CA VAL A 188 -12.50 12.16 -10.69
C VAL A 188 -12.99 11.88 -12.11
N GLN A 189 -14.22 12.34 -12.41
CA GLN A 189 -14.77 12.31 -13.74
C GLN A 189 -13.72 13.01 -14.61
N CYS A 190 -13.04 12.24 -15.45
CA CYS A 190 -12.34 12.82 -16.58
C CYS A 190 -13.44 13.42 -17.45
N VAL A 191 -13.78 14.68 -17.18
CA VAL A 191 -14.54 15.50 -18.11
C VAL A 191 -13.62 15.68 -19.30
N PHE A 192 -13.67 14.75 -20.23
CA PHE A 192 -13.11 14.95 -21.55
C PHE A 192 -13.89 16.11 -22.13
N ALA A 193 -13.25 17.27 -22.26
CA ALA A 193 -13.74 18.31 -23.16
C ALA A 193 -13.74 17.70 -24.56
N ASP A 194 -14.87 17.08 -24.92
CA ASP A 194 -15.50 17.20 -26.22
C ASP A 194 -14.50 17.20 -27.38
N ARG A 195 -13.91 16.03 -27.65
CA ARG A 195 -13.37 15.73 -28.99
C ARG A 195 -14.55 15.51 -29.94
N TRP A 196 -15.18 16.59 -30.36
CA TRP A 196 -16.09 16.57 -31.51
C TRP A 196 -15.30 16.56 -32.82
N TYR A 197 -15.90 15.85 -33.77
CA TYR A 197 -15.49 15.54 -35.14
C TYR A 197 -15.19 16.75 -36.03
#